data_AF-A0A938BBQ8-F1
#
_entry.id   AF-A0A938BBQ8-F1
#
_cell.length_a   1.000
_cell.length_b   1.000
_cell.length_c   1.000
_cell.angle_alpha   90.00
_cell.angle_beta   90.00
_cell.angle_gamma   90.00
#
_symmetry.space_group_name_H-M   'P 1'
#
loop_
_entity.id
_entity.type
_entity.pdbx_description
1 polymer ?
#
loop_
_entity_poly.entity_id
_entity_poly.type
_entity_poly.pdbx_seq_one_letter_code
_entity_poly.pdbx_strand_id
1 'polypeptide(L)'
;MNQIKTGLQEVKRNFQVILDDRASFVIDEAITELEISKKKFDEWERKTHAPGRGPQSWGYSISPNKPLRFIQSKVIKGQNIWADLFCKVSWKKEEEMPIEQNVCLRVWSDSLDDFAYRADMDSEKVLEKLTNPNHPFDGRVMFRCHFDLADEKQLNPKYHLQFGGNPQVEELCWFPEALKLPRFAFPPMDLILVCQLIAANFYWEEYNQFRETPEWMNALRNSQERLLKNYYKDCFNAINQERSLLDYLWNL
;
A
#
# COMPACT_ATOMS: atom_id res chain seq x y z
N MET A 1 -17.91 1.50 -5.63
CA MET A 1 -18.01 0.74 -4.37
C MET A 1 -17.91 -0.75 -4.61
N ASN A 2 -18.81 -1.36 -5.40
CA ASN A 2 -18.86 -2.83 -5.56
C ASN A 2 -17.52 -3.43 -6.01
N GLN A 3 -16.87 -2.84 -7.01
CA GLN A 3 -15.56 -3.29 -7.49
C GLN A 3 -14.47 -3.27 -6.40
N ILE A 4 -14.44 -2.22 -5.56
CA ILE A 4 -13.45 -2.07 -4.47
C ILE A 4 -13.68 -3.15 -3.41
N LYS A 5 -14.94 -3.33 -3.00
CA LYS A 5 -15.34 -4.37 -2.04
C LYS A 5 -15.01 -5.76 -2.58
N THR A 6 -15.34 -6.04 -3.84
CA THR A 6 -14.97 -7.29 -4.50
C THR A 6 -13.47 -7.49 -4.50
N GLY A 7 -12.68 -6.47 -4.82
CA GLY A 7 -11.21 -6.56 -4.74
C GLY A 7 -10.71 -6.95 -3.34
N LEU A 8 -11.22 -6.31 -2.28
CA LEU A 8 -10.88 -6.65 -0.89
C LEU A 8 -11.23 -8.11 -0.56
N GLN A 9 -12.42 -8.56 -0.99
CA GLN A 9 -12.86 -9.95 -0.83
C GLN A 9 -11.98 -10.94 -1.61
N GLU A 10 -11.51 -10.56 -2.80
CA GLU A 10 -10.60 -11.40 -3.59
C GLU A 10 -9.21 -11.51 -2.96
N VAL A 11 -8.69 -10.43 -2.35
CA VAL A 11 -7.46 -10.53 -1.55
C VAL A 11 -7.69 -11.50 -0.40
N LYS A 12 -8.75 -11.31 0.40
CA LYS A 12 -9.07 -12.20 1.52
C LYS A 12 -9.17 -13.66 1.11
N ARG A 13 -9.83 -13.95 -0.01
CA ARG A 13 -10.06 -15.32 -0.50
C ARG A 13 -8.82 -15.96 -1.09
N ASN A 14 -8.20 -15.33 -2.08
CA ASN A 14 -7.12 -15.95 -2.85
C ASN A 14 -5.79 -15.96 -2.10
N PHE A 15 -5.58 -14.97 -1.22
CA PHE A 15 -4.33 -14.85 -0.47
C PHE A 15 -4.37 -15.55 0.89
N GLN A 16 -5.47 -16.24 1.24
CA GLN A 16 -5.63 -16.90 2.54
C GLN A 16 -4.47 -17.85 2.92
N VAL A 17 -3.80 -18.44 1.91
CA VAL A 17 -2.68 -19.36 2.10
C VAL A 17 -1.35 -18.67 2.41
N ILE A 18 -1.26 -17.36 2.18
CA ILE A 18 -0.05 -16.54 2.37
C ILE A 18 -0.26 -15.35 3.31
N LEU A 19 -1.48 -15.18 3.84
CA LEU A 19 -1.82 -14.16 4.83
C LEU A 19 -1.79 -14.75 6.24
N ASP A 20 -1.48 -13.92 7.23
CA ASP A 20 -1.56 -14.34 8.64
C ASP A 20 -3.02 -14.57 9.08
N ASP A 21 -3.20 -15.16 10.25
CA ASP A 21 -4.50 -15.51 10.83
C ASP A 21 -5.38 -14.30 11.14
N ARG A 22 -4.79 -13.11 11.30
CA ARG A 22 -5.50 -11.85 11.58
C ARG A 22 -5.92 -11.10 10.32
N ALA A 23 -5.29 -11.39 9.18
CA ALA A 23 -5.53 -10.69 7.92
C ALA A 23 -7.01 -10.69 7.50
N SER A 24 -7.74 -11.79 7.73
CA SER A 24 -9.19 -11.86 7.47
C SER A 24 -9.94 -10.76 8.20
N PHE A 25 -9.64 -10.57 9.48
CA PHE A 25 -10.28 -9.56 10.32
C PHE A 25 -9.90 -8.14 9.88
N VAL A 26 -8.64 -7.91 9.52
CA VAL A 26 -8.17 -6.61 8.99
C VAL A 26 -8.93 -6.23 7.72
N ILE A 27 -9.13 -7.20 6.81
CA ILE A 27 -9.88 -6.95 5.57
C ILE A 27 -11.37 -6.71 5.86
N ASP A 28 -11.96 -7.43 6.81
CA ASP A 28 -13.36 -7.22 7.20
C ASP A 28 -13.58 -5.84 7.86
N GLU A 29 -12.64 -5.36 8.69
CA GLU A 29 -12.64 -4.00 9.22
C GLU A 29 -12.60 -2.97 8.09
N ALA A 30 -11.70 -3.15 7.10
CA ALA A 30 -11.58 -2.26 5.94
C ALA A 30 -12.84 -2.26 5.06
N ILE A 31 -13.46 -3.42 4.82
CA ILE A 31 -14.75 -3.53 4.10
C ILE A 31 -15.86 -2.81 4.87
N THR A 32 -15.92 -2.99 6.19
CA THR A 32 -16.92 -2.34 7.04
C THR A 32 -16.75 -0.82 7.02
N GLU A 33 -15.51 -0.32 7.12
CA GLU A 33 -15.19 1.11 6.99
C GLU A 33 -15.63 1.66 5.63
N LEU A 34 -15.36 0.92 4.55
CA LEU A 34 -15.75 1.27 3.18
C LEU A 34 -17.26 1.45 3.06
N GLU A 35 -18.04 0.50 3.57
CA GLU A 35 -19.50 0.52 3.50
C GLU A 35 -20.10 1.66 4.34
N ILE A 36 -19.60 1.84 5.57
CA ILE A 36 -20.06 2.91 6.46
C ILE A 36 -19.75 4.29 5.86
N SER A 37 -18.53 4.49 5.35
CA SER A 37 -18.12 5.77 4.78
C SER A 37 -18.88 6.07 3.48
N LYS A 38 -19.12 5.08 2.62
CA LYS A 38 -19.95 5.25 1.41
C LYS A 38 -21.40 5.55 1.73
N LYS A 39 -22.01 4.85 2.71
CA LYS A 39 -23.38 5.14 3.14
C LYS A 39 -23.52 6.58 3.63
N LYS A 40 -22.57 7.07 4.43
CA LYS A 40 -22.54 8.47 4.89
C LYS A 40 -22.43 9.44 3.72
N PHE A 41 -21.57 9.14 2.75
CA PHE A 41 -21.44 9.91 1.52
C PHE A 41 -22.75 9.97 0.73
N ASP A 42 -23.45 8.85 0.55
CA ASP A 42 -24.71 8.78 -0.20
C ASP A 42 -25.87 9.49 0.52
N GLU A 43 -25.87 9.47 1.85
CA GLU A 43 -26.79 10.27 2.66
C GLU A 43 -26.49 11.76 2.54
N TRP A 44 -25.21 12.14 2.53
CA TRP A 44 -24.77 13.52 2.30
C TRP A 44 -25.15 14.00 0.90
N GLU A 45 -24.88 13.23 -0.15
CA GLU A 45 -25.19 13.59 -1.54
C GLU A 45 -26.70 13.80 -1.74
N ARG A 46 -27.55 12.97 -1.11
CA ARG A 46 -29.01 13.14 -1.15
C ARG A 46 -29.52 14.35 -0.37
N LYS A 47 -28.90 14.69 0.76
CA LYS A 47 -29.34 15.79 1.64
C LYS A 47 -28.87 17.16 1.17
N THR A 48 -27.78 17.21 0.41
CA THR A 48 -27.10 18.48 0.11
C THR A 48 -27.39 18.96 -1.32
N HIS A 49 -28.36 19.86 -1.43
CA HIS A 49 -28.36 20.95 -2.42
C HIS A 49 -27.99 22.30 -1.77
N ALA A 50 -27.59 22.29 -0.49
CA ALA A 50 -27.32 23.48 0.29
C ALA A 50 -25.89 24.00 0.02
N PRO A 51 -25.71 25.27 -0.39
CA PRO A 51 -24.40 25.86 -0.63
C PRO A 51 -23.60 25.95 0.68
N GLY A 52 -22.32 25.56 0.64
CA GLY A 52 -21.34 25.86 1.70
C GLY A 52 -20.72 24.67 2.46
N ARG A 53 -21.17 23.42 2.25
CA ARG A 53 -20.44 22.23 2.75
C ARG A 53 -19.68 21.56 1.63
N GLY A 54 -18.36 21.44 1.78
CA GLY A 54 -17.53 20.70 0.84
C GLY A 54 -17.94 19.22 0.76
N PRO A 55 -17.63 18.55 -0.36
CA PRO A 55 -17.96 17.14 -0.54
C PRO A 55 -17.28 16.26 0.51
N GLN A 56 -18.07 15.45 1.19
CA GLN A 56 -17.54 14.37 2.02
C GLN A 56 -16.81 13.36 1.12
N SER A 57 -15.72 12.77 1.58
CA SER A 57 -15.10 11.63 0.89
C SER A 57 -15.52 10.32 1.53
N TRP A 58 -15.36 9.23 0.78
CA TRP A 58 -15.57 7.88 1.27
C TRP A 58 -14.39 6.99 0.85
N GLY A 59 -14.18 5.90 1.57
CA GLY A 59 -12.99 5.09 1.39
C GLY A 59 -12.77 4.12 2.54
N TYR A 60 -11.56 3.59 2.63
CA TYR A 60 -11.15 2.66 3.68
C TYR A 60 -9.71 2.89 4.09
N SER A 61 -9.36 2.38 5.27
CA SER A 61 -8.00 2.36 5.77
C SER A 61 -7.65 0.99 6.36
N ILE A 62 -6.37 0.66 6.27
CA ILE A 62 -5.72 -0.40 7.02
C ILE A 62 -4.70 0.31 7.89
N SER A 63 -4.79 0.14 9.22
CA SER A 63 -3.96 0.86 10.18
C SER A 63 -2.54 0.28 10.23
N PRO A 64 -1.48 1.11 10.41
CA PRO A 64 -0.12 0.62 10.62
C PRO A 64 0.03 -0.27 11.88
N ASN A 65 -0.87 -0.12 12.86
CA ASN A 65 -0.91 -0.94 14.08
C ASN A 65 -1.65 -2.28 13.89
N LYS A 66 -2.43 -2.40 12.82
CA LYS A 66 -3.13 -3.63 12.40
C LYS A 66 -2.93 -3.81 10.89
N PRO A 67 -1.68 -3.98 10.43
CA PRO A 67 -1.38 -4.06 9.01
C PRO A 67 -1.95 -5.36 8.42
N LEU A 68 -2.14 -5.39 7.11
CA LEU A 68 -2.35 -6.62 6.38
C LEU A 68 -1.01 -7.35 6.29
N ARG A 69 -0.83 -8.38 7.13
CA ARG A 69 0.42 -9.12 7.24
C ARG A 69 0.37 -10.43 6.46
N PHE A 70 1.47 -10.70 5.77
CA PHE A 70 1.72 -11.97 5.11
C PHE A 70 2.47 -12.91 6.05
N ILE A 71 2.30 -14.22 5.88
CA ILE A 71 3.08 -15.21 6.62
C ILE A 71 4.57 -15.11 6.26
N GLN A 72 5.43 -15.71 7.06
CA GLN A 72 6.85 -15.78 6.72
C GLN A 72 7.07 -16.40 5.33
N SER A 73 7.84 -15.71 4.49
CA SER A 73 8.22 -16.18 3.16
C SER A 73 9.20 -17.33 3.26
N LYS A 74 9.02 -18.34 2.38
CA LYS A 74 9.91 -19.50 2.25
C LYS A 74 10.99 -19.31 1.19
N VAL A 75 10.94 -18.21 0.44
CA VAL A 75 11.81 -17.98 -0.74
C VAL A 75 13.28 -17.95 -0.34
N ILE A 76 13.59 -17.38 0.82
CA ILE A 76 14.98 -17.28 1.29
C ILE A 76 15.21 -18.27 2.42
N LYS A 77 15.82 -19.41 2.07
CA LYS A 77 16.08 -20.51 3.01
C LYS A 77 16.87 -20.02 4.23
N GLY A 78 16.37 -20.37 5.41
CA GLY A 78 17.02 -20.03 6.68
C GLY A 78 16.83 -18.58 7.12
N GLN A 79 16.04 -17.78 6.40
CA GLN A 79 15.78 -16.39 6.77
C GLN A 79 14.31 -16.20 7.13
N ASN A 80 14.10 -15.51 8.23
CA ASN A 80 12.78 -15.09 8.66
C ASN A 80 12.49 -13.73 8.05
N ILE A 81 11.83 -13.74 6.89
CA ILE A 81 11.42 -12.53 6.18
C ILE A 81 9.92 -12.58 5.94
N TRP A 82 9.23 -11.47 6.21
CA TRP A 82 7.82 -11.31 5.89
C TRP A 82 7.54 -9.90 5.41
N ALA A 83 6.43 -9.76 4.70
CA ALA A 83 5.90 -8.48 4.27
C ALA A 83 4.64 -8.15 5.04
N ASP A 84 4.41 -6.86 5.27
CA ASP A 84 3.09 -6.36 5.60
C ASP A 84 2.84 -5.03 4.91
N LEU A 85 1.58 -4.63 4.85
CA LEU A 85 1.19 -3.36 4.29
C LEU A 85 0.11 -2.70 5.12
N PHE A 86 0.03 -1.38 5.01
CA PHE A 86 -1.08 -0.59 5.51
C PHE A 86 -1.38 0.51 4.50
N CYS A 87 -2.61 1.00 4.49
CA CYS A 87 -3.02 1.94 3.46
C CYS A 87 -4.16 2.85 3.90
N LYS A 88 -4.35 3.94 3.17
CA LYS A 88 -5.52 4.79 3.25
C LYS A 88 -5.87 5.26 1.85
N VAL A 89 -7.10 4.99 1.42
CA VAL A 89 -7.56 5.36 0.08
C VAL A 89 -8.96 5.95 0.17
N SER A 90 -9.18 7.11 -0.46
CA SER A 90 -10.48 7.77 -0.47
C SER A 90 -10.83 8.43 -1.80
N TRP A 91 -12.13 8.58 -2.04
CA TRP A 91 -12.74 9.09 -3.27
C TRP A 91 -13.79 10.15 -2.95
N LYS A 92 -13.99 11.07 -3.91
CA LYS A 92 -15.15 11.97 -3.94
C LYS A 92 -16.26 11.46 -4.85
N LYS A 93 -15.94 10.65 -5.86
CA LYS A 93 -16.91 10.00 -6.75
C LYS A 93 -16.46 8.60 -7.12
N GLU A 94 -17.41 7.75 -7.51
CA GLU A 94 -17.17 6.33 -7.74
C GLU A 94 -16.25 6.03 -8.93
N GLU A 95 -16.47 6.73 -10.04
CA GLU A 95 -15.74 6.54 -11.29
C GLU A 95 -14.46 7.40 -11.39
N GLU A 96 -14.19 8.25 -10.40
CA GLU A 96 -13.00 9.10 -10.37
C GLU A 96 -11.80 8.39 -9.73
N MET A 97 -10.61 8.91 -10.03
CA MET A 97 -9.37 8.54 -9.34
C MET A 97 -9.48 8.85 -7.84
N PRO A 98 -8.74 8.11 -6.99
CA PRO A 98 -8.64 8.46 -5.58
C PRO A 98 -8.16 9.90 -5.40
N ILE A 99 -8.75 10.60 -4.43
CA ILE A 99 -8.28 11.92 -3.97
C ILE A 99 -7.24 11.79 -2.85
N GLU A 100 -7.14 10.60 -2.28
CA GLU A 100 -6.11 10.20 -1.34
C GLU A 100 -5.76 8.74 -1.68
N GLN A 101 -4.47 8.47 -1.83
CA GLN A 101 -3.94 7.14 -2.03
C GLN A 101 -2.60 7.11 -1.30
N ASN A 102 -2.56 6.39 -0.19
CA ASN A 102 -1.34 6.14 0.57
C ASN A 102 -1.23 4.64 0.80
N VAL A 103 -0.22 3.99 0.22
CA VAL A 103 -0.02 2.54 0.38
C VAL A 103 1.42 2.29 0.80
N CYS A 104 1.63 1.90 2.05
CA CYS A 104 2.95 1.60 2.58
C CYS A 104 3.16 0.09 2.62
N LEU A 105 4.24 -0.37 2.01
CA LEU A 105 4.77 -1.73 2.10
C LEU A 105 5.98 -1.72 3.04
N ARG A 106 6.03 -2.67 3.97
CA ARG A 106 7.20 -2.96 4.80
C ARG A 106 7.64 -4.41 4.60
N VAL A 107 8.95 -4.63 4.57
CA VAL A 107 9.57 -5.95 4.64
C VAL A 107 10.40 -6.02 5.90
N TRP A 108 10.21 -7.09 6.64
CA TRP A 108 10.71 -7.27 7.99
C TRP A 108 11.63 -8.48 8.09
N SER A 109 12.51 -8.47 9.09
CA SER A 109 13.18 -9.67 9.58
C SER A 109 13.43 -9.60 11.08
N ASP A 110 13.28 -10.72 11.78
CA ASP A 110 13.70 -10.92 13.18
C ASP A 110 15.02 -11.70 13.29
N SER A 111 15.60 -12.11 12.16
CA SER A 111 16.85 -12.87 12.15
C SER A 111 18.02 -11.94 12.46
N LEU A 112 18.60 -12.12 13.66
CA LEU A 112 19.78 -11.37 14.11
C LEU A 112 21.05 -11.73 13.33
N ASP A 113 21.07 -12.88 12.65
CA ASP A 113 22.21 -13.44 11.92
C ASP A 113 22.35 -12.77 10.53
N ASP A 114 22.56 -11.44 10.50
CA ASP A 114 22.96 -10.58 9.36
C ASP A 114 21.87 -9.69 8.73
N PHE A 115 20.58 -9.94 8.96
CA PHE A 115 19.50 -9.16 8.33
C PHE A 115 18.96 -8.05 9.24
N ALA A 116 18.47 -8.44 10.42
CA ALA A 116 17.95 -7.48 11.37
C ALA A 116 19.08 -6.65 12.00
N TYR A 117 20.25 -7.24 12.22
CA TYR A 117 21.41 -6.58 12.82
C TYR A 117 22.69 -6.89 12.05
N ARG A 118 23.43 -5.85 11.67
CA ARG A 118 24.73 -5.93 10.99
C ARG A 118 25.78 -5.36 11.92
N ALA A 119 26.58 -6.23 12.53
CA ALA A 119 27.51 -5.84 13.60
C ALA A 119 28.56 -4.80 13.16
N ASP A 120 28.85 -4.72 11.87
CA ASP A 120 29.77 -3.76 11.25
C ASP A 120 29.13 -2.40 10.91
N MET A 121 27.80 -2.33 10.81
CA MET A 121 27.07 -1.13 10.39
C MET A 121 26.13 -0.54 11.45
N ASP A 122 25.57 -1.37 12.32
CA ASP A 122 24.50 -0.99 13.24
C ASP A 122 25.05 -0.74 14.65
N SER A 123 24.55 0.31 15.31
CA SER A 123 24.93 0.61 16.69
C SER A 123 24.42 -0.44 17.67
N GLU A 124 25.09 -0.62 18.82
CA GLU A 124 24.64 -1.50 19.92
C GLU A 124 23.19 -1.21 20.37
N LYS A 125 22.73 0.05 20.31
CA LYS A 125 21.34 0.44 20.61
C LYS A 125 20.30 -0.28 19.74
N VAL A 126 20.65 -0.62 18.50
CA VAL A 126 19.75 -1.38 17.60
C VAL A 126 19.64 -2.81 18.11
N LEU A 127 20.76 -3.43 18.49
CA LEU A 127 20.78 -4.77 19.08
C LEU A 127 20.01 -4.81 20.40
N GLU A 128 20.22 -3.83 21.29
CA GLU A 128 19.48 -3.70 22.55
C GLU A 128 17.96 -3.65 22.32
N LYS A 129 17.51 -2.88 21.32
CA LYS A 129 16.08 -2.81 20.99
C LYS A 129 15.55 -4.10 20.36
N LEU A 130 16.30 -4.73 19.46
CA LEU A 130 15.90 -5.99 18.81
C LEU A 130 15.83 -7.17 19.79
N THR A 131 16.67 -7.15 20.81
CA THR A 131 16.72 -8.20 21.85
C THR A 131 15.81 -7.91 23.04
N ASN A 132 15.17 -6.73 23.09
CA ASN A 132 14.27 -6.36 24.17
C ASN A 132 12.95 -7.13 24.05
N PRO A 133 12.59 -7.98 25.03
CA PRO A 133 11.35 -8.77 24.98
C PRO A 133 10.07 -7.91 25.04
N ASN A 134 10.19 -6.62 25.38
CA ASN A 134 9.08 -5.66 25.39
C ASN A 134 9.01 -4.82 24.11
N HIS A 135 9.88 -5.07 23.11
CA HIS A 135 9.80 -4.36 21.85
C HIS A 135 8.48 -4.71 21.14
N PRO A 136 7.68 -3.74 20.68
CA PRO A 136 6.32 -3.99 20.19
C PRO A 136 6.28 -4.70 18.83
N PHE A 137 7.44 -4.83 18.18
CA PHE A 137 7.59 -5.51 16.90
C PHE A 137 8.63 -6.62 17.00
N ASP A 138 8.31 -7.75 16.37
CA ASP A 138 9.23 -8.88 16.24
C ASP A 138 10.27 -8.58 15.16
N GLY A 139 11.25 -7.70 15.41
CA GLY A 139 12.37 -7.47 14.49
C GLY A 139 12.45 -6.08 13.86
N ARG A 140 13.08 -6.01 12.67
CA ARG A 140 13.50 -4.77 12.00
C ARG A 140 12.84 -4.59 10.64
N VAL A 141 12.49 -3.36 10.28
CA VAL A 141 12.08 -2.98 8.92
C VAL A 141 13.31 -2.83 8.03
N MET A 142 13.58 -3.83 7.21
CA MET A 142 14.70 -3.82 6.26
C MET A 142 14.38 -2.97 5.03
N PHE A 143 13.13 -2.99 4.59
CA PHE A 143 12.67 -2.25 3.43
C PHE A 143 11.32 -1.62 3.70
N ARG A 144 11.18 -0.37 3.26
CA ARG A 144 9.94 0.38 3.36
C ARG A 144 9.76 1.21 2.10
N CYS A 145 8.59 1.14 1.49
CA CYS A 145 8.24 2.02 0.41
C CYS A 145 6.76 2.42 0.43
N HIS A 146 6.47 3.55 -0.22
CA HIS A 146 5.13 4.11 -0.32
C HIS A 146 4.74 4.30 -1.78
N PHE A 147 3.49 3.98 -2.10
CA PHE A 147 2.86 4.25 -3.40
C PHE A 147 1.78 5.31 -3.21
N ASP A 148 2.17 6.57 -3.30
CA ASP A 148 1.36 7.68 -2.81
C ASP A 148 0.88 8.61 -3.92
N LEU A 149 -0.24 9.27 -3.67
CA LEU A 149 -0.68 10.48 -4.35
C LEU A 149 -0.12 11.69 -3.58
N ALA A 150 0.65 12.54 -4.26
CA ALA A 150 1.19 13.76 -3.67
C ALA A 150 0.07 14.74 -3.26
N ASP A 151 0.28 15.44 -2.14
CA ASP A 151 -0.59 16.55 -1.77
C ASP A 151 -0.51 17.66 -2.82
N GLU A 152 -1.62 18.38 -3.04
CA GLU A 152 -1.73 19.44 -4.06
C GLU A 152 -0.63 20.52 -3.96
N LYS A 153 -0.04 20.73 -2.78
CA LYS A 153 0.98 21.77 -2.54
C LYS A 153 2.43 21.27 -2.61
N GLN A 154 2.63 19.98 -2.85
CA GLN A 154 3.96 19.39 -2.89
C GLN A 154 4.50 19.34 -4.32
N LEU A 155 5.68 19.94 -4.54
CA LEU A 155 6.42 19.87 -5.80
C LEU A 155 7.11 18.51 -5.99
N ASN A 156 6.31 17.46 -6.22
CA ASN A 156 6.74 16.07 -6.38
C ASN A 156 5.98 15.43 -7.55
N PRO A 157 6.36 14.22 -8.03
CA PRO A 157 5.50 13.48 -8.95
C PRO A 157 4.12 13.24 -8.33
N LYS A 158 3.07 13.46 -9.12
CA LYS A 158 1.67 13.33 -8.69
C LYS A 158 1.40 11.96 -8.09
N TYR A 159 1.77 10.90 -8.80
CA TYR A 159 1.83 9.55 -8.26
C TYR A 159 3.30 9.14 -8.17
N HIS A 160 3.70 8.63 -7.01
CA HIS A 160 5.12 8.34 -6.78
C HIS A 160 5.37 7.11 -5.93
N LEU A 161 6.54 6.52 -6.17
CA LEU A 161 7.20 5.57 -5.30
C LEU A 161 8.23 6.32 -4.45
N GLN A 162 8.14 6.18 -3.13
CA GLN A 162 9.12 6.71 -2.19
C GLN A 162 9.68 5.60 -1.31
N PHE A 163 11.00 5.46 -1.25
CA PHE A 163 11.66 4.60 -0.26
C PHE A 163 11.76 5.31 1.09
N GLY A 164 11.68 4.56 2.20
CA GLY A 164 11.77 5.10 3.55
C GLY A 164 10.49 5.82 3.99
N GLY A 165 10.58 7.13 4.23
CA GLY A 165 9.51 7.96 4.82
C GLY A 165 9.51 7.92 6.36
N ASN A 166 8.52 8.55 7.00
CA ASN A 166 8.47 8.64 8.46
C ASN A 166 8.12 7.27 9.07
N PRO A 167 9.01 6.66 9.84
CA PRO A 167 8.74 5.39 10.51
C PRO A 167 7.69 5.58 11.61
N GLN A 168 7.06 4.49 12.05
CA GLN A 168 6.37 4.50 13.34
C GLN A 168 7.40 4.66 14.47
N VAL A 169 6.98 5.19 15.63
CA VAL A 169 7.91 5.55 16.74
C VAL A 169 8.85 4.41 17.14
N GLU A 170 8.38 3.16 17.04
CA GLU A 170 9.13 1.97 17.43
C GLU A 170 9.61 1.14 16.23
N GLU A 171 9.45 1.63 15.00
CA GLU A 171 10.00 0.97 13.81
C GLU A 171 11.51 1.22 13.71
N LEU A 172 12.27 0.13 13.74
CA LEU A 172 13.69 0.16 13.43
C LEU A 172 13.87 0.07 11.91
N CYS A 173 14.12 1.19 11.26
CA CYS A 173 14.39 1.25 9.82
C CYS A 173 15.89 1.26 9.50
N TRP A 174 16.27 0.79 8.31
CA TRP A 174 17.64 0.93 7.79
C TRP A 174 18.00 2.37 7.42
N PHE A 175 17.05 3.14 6.92
CA PHE A 175 17.27 4.55 6.57
C PHE A 175 16.88 5.46 7.75
N PRO A 176 17.71 6.45 8.11
CA PRO A 176 17.34 7.45 9.11
C PRO A 176 16.12 8.28 8.68
N GLU A 177 15.25 8.63 9.62
CA GLU A 177 14.05 9.44 9.37
C GLU A 177 14.36 10.80 8.73
N ALA A 178 15.50 11.40 9.07
CA ALA A 178 15.92 12.69 8.53
C ALA A 178 16.32 12.64 7.05
N LEU A 179 16.54 11.44 6.48
CA LEU A 179 16.98 11.28 5.11
C LEU A 179 15.80 11.45 4.14
N LYS A 180 15.79 12.58 3.43
CA LYS A 180 14.83 12.84 2.36
C LYS A 180 15.24 12.09 1.09
N LEU A 181 14.74 10.87 0.96
CA LEU A 181 14.95 10.04 -0.23
C LEU A 181 14.14 10.58 -1.43
N PRO A 182 14.66 10.41 -2.67
CA PRO A 182 13.97 10.87 -3.86
C PRO A 182 12.62 10.16 -4.05
N ARG A 183 11.68 10.88 -4.66
CA ARG A 183 10.39 10.34 -5.11
C ARG A 183 10.47 10.09 -6.60
N PHE A 184 10.17 8.87 -7.01
CA PHE A 184 10.16 8.48 -8.42
C PHE A 184 8.73 8.51 -8.93
N ALA A 185 8.52 9.11 -10.11
CA ALA A 185 7.23 9.01 -10.77
C ALA A 185 6.87 7.54 -10.97
N PHE A 186 5.72 7.12 -10.48
CA PHE A 186 5.28 5.73 -10.49
C PHE A 186 3.78 5.67 -10.74
N PRO A 187 3.27 4.66 -11.48
CA PRO A 187 1.84 4.51 -11.70
C PRO A 187 1.08 4.40 -10.37
N PRO A 188 -0.19 4.84 -10.31
CA PRO A 188 -1.02 4.65 -9.13
C PRO A 188 -1.19 3.17 -8.80
N MET A 189 -1.05 2.83 -7.52
CA MET A 189 -1.19 1.46 -7.01
C MET A 189 -2.24 1.44 -5.90
N ASP A 190 -3.16 0.48 -5.94
CA ASP A 190 -4.02 0.16 -4.81
C ASP A 190 -3.57 -1.11 -4.09
N LEU A 191 -4.34 -1.50 -3.08
CA LEU A 191 -4.13 -2.72 -2.33
C LEU A 191 -4.04 -3.97 -3.23
N ILE A 192 -4.84 -4.08 -4.29
CA ILE A 192 -4.87 -5.26 -5.16
C ILE A 192 -3.53 -5.38 -5.91
N LEU A 193 -3.07 -4.28 -6.49
CA LEU A 193 -1.82 -4.23 -7.24
C LEU A 193 -0.60 -4.45 -6.34
N VAL A 194 -0.62 -3.88 -5.11
CA VAL A 194 0.48 -4.09 -4.15
C VAL A 194 0.47 -5.52 -3.59
N CYS A 195 -0.69 -6.11 -3.31
CA CYS A 195 -0.78 -7.53 -2.95
C CYS A 195 -0.24 -8.43 -4.08
N GLN A 196 -0.60 -8.15 -5.34
CA GLN A 196 -0.03 -8.88 -6.49
C GLN A 196 1.50 -8.79 -6.51
N LEU A 197 2.05 -7.58 -6.31
CA LEU A 197 3.49 -7.35 -6.26
C LEU A 197 4.16 -8.20 -5.17
N ILE A 198 3.60 -8.21 -3.96
CA ILE A 198 4.14 -8.99 -2.83
C ILE A 198 4.08 -10.49 -3.16
N ALA A 199 2.93 -10.99 -3.60
CA ALA A 199 2.75 -12.40 -3.95
C ALA A 199 3.74 -12.86 -5.03
N ALA A 200 3.92 -12.04 -6.08
CA ALA A 200 4.84 -12.36 -7.18
C ALA A 200 6.32 -12.38 -6.76
N ASN A 201 6.72 -11.60 -5.74
CA ASN A 201 8.11 -11.53 -5.29
C ASN A 201 8.44 -12.48 -4.13
N PHE A 202 7.49 -12.74 -3.23
CA PHE A 202 7.74 -13.46 -1.97
C PHE A 202 7.03 -14.80 -1.84
N TYR A 203 6.04 -15.08 -2.70
CA TYR A 203 5.17 -16.27 -2.58
C TYR A 203 4.79 -16.80 -3.96
N TRP A 204 5.77 -16.93 -4.87
CA TRP A 204 5.52 -17.27 -6.27
C TRP A 204 4.79 -18.60 -6.41
N GLU A 205 5.18 -19.62 -5.65
CA GLU A 205 4.60 -20.95 -5.69
C GLU A 205 3.12 -20.95 -5.31
N GLU A 206 2.73 -20.23 -4.25
CA GLU A 206 1.34 -20.06 -3.84
C GLU A 206 0.57 -19.15 -4.81
N TYR A 207 1.17 -18.03 -5.24
CA TYR A 207 0.58 -17.09 -6.18
C TYR A 207 0.23 -17.75 -7.52
N ASN A 208 1.14 -18.58 -8.05
CA ASN A 208 0.97 -19.25 -9.33
C ASN A 208 -0.25 -20.18 -9.37
N GLN A 209 -0.74 -20.64 -8.21
CA GLN A 209 -1.91 -21.52 -8.13
C GLN A 209 -3.22 -20.79 -8.43
N PHE A 210 -3.30 -19.48 -8.17
CA PHE A 210 -4.53 -18.71 -8.35
C PHE A 210 -4.40 -17.51 -9.30
N ARG A 211 -3.18 -17.16 -9.76
CA ARG A 211 -2.96 -15.94 -10.56
C ARG A 211 -3.77 -15.87 -11.86
N GLU A 212 -4.24 -17.01 -12.37
CA GLU A 212 -5.05 -17.11 -13.61
C GLU A 212 -6.53 -17.44 -13.34
N THR A 213 -6.98 -17.50 -12.08
CA THR A 213 -8.40 -17.76 -11.80
C THR A 213 -9.25 -16.61 -12.33
N PRO A 214 -10.44 -16.90 -12.89
CA PRO A 214 -11.31 -15.86 -13.44
C PRO A 214 -11.64 -14.75 -12.44
N GLU A 215 -11.82 -15.11 -11.17
CA GLU A 215 -12.21 -14.17 -10.13
C GLU A 215 -11.08 -13.23 -9.72
N TRP A 216 -9.87 -13.77 -9.51
CA TRP A 216 -8.69 -12.95 -9.25
C TRP A 216 -8.38 -12.05 -10.45
N MET A 217 -8.41 -12.60 -11.67
CA MET A 217 -8.17 -11.83 -12.89
C MET A 217 -9.21 -10.73 -13.10
N ASN A 218 -10.46 -10.96 -12.72
CA ASN A 218 -11.50 -9.95 -12.78
C ASN A 218 -11.22 -8.80 -11.79
N ALA A 219 -10.88 -9.11 -10.54
CA ALA A 219 -10.51 -8.08 -9.56
C ALA A 219 -9.27 -7.28 -9.99
N LEU A 220 -8.25 -7.97 -10.50
CA LEU A 220 -7.04 -7.34 -11.02
C LEU A 220 -7.35 -6.41 -12.20
N ARG A 221 -8.11 -6.88 -13.20
CA ARG A 221 -8.52 -6.07 -14.35
C ARG A 221 -9.30 -4.83 -13.93
N ASN A 222 -10.22 -4.96 -12.97
CA ASN A 222 -10.99 -3.82 -12.46
C ASN A 222 -10.08 -2.76 -11.82
N SER A 223 -9.10 -3.18 -11.01
CA SER A 223 -8.11 -2.27 -10.44
C SER A 223 -7.26 -1.57 -11.52
N GLN A 224 -6.75 -2.35 -12.48
CA GLN A 224 -5.94 -1.84 -13.59
C GLN A 224 -6.73 -0.88 -14.48
N GLU A 225 -7.96 -1.21 -14.83
CA GLU A 225 -8.82 -0.35 -15.66
C GLU A 225 -9.12 0.97 -14.96
N ARG A 226 -9.36 0.93 -13.65
CA ARG A 226 -9.66 2.12 -12.86
C ARG A 226 -8.45 3.05 -12.70
N LEU A 227 -7.29 2.50 -12.37
CA LEU A 227 -6.12 3.29 -11.99
C LEU A 227 -5.13 3.50 -13.14
N LEU A 228 -4.83 2.44 -13.88
CA LEU A 228 -3.73 2.42 -14.84
C LEU A 228 -4.15 2.87 -16.24
N LYS A 229 -5.38 2.57 -16.67
CA LYS A 229 -5.83 2.85 -18.04
C LYS A 229 -5.75 4.33 -18.39
N ASN A 230 -6.35 5.19 -17.55
CA ASN A 230 -6.33 6.64 -17.76
C ASN A 230 -4.93 7.20 -17.53
N TYR A 231 -4.22 6.75 -16.50
CA TYR A 231 -2.85 7.17 -16.23
C TYR A 231 -1.92 6.95 -17.45
N TYR A 232 -1.92 5.76 -18.04
CA TYR A 232 -1.07 5.47 -19.20
C TYR A 232 -1.55 6.16 -20.48
N LYS A 233 -2.87 6.29 -20.67
CA LYS A 233 -3.43 7.08 -21.78
C LYS A 233 -2.96 8.53 -21.71
N ASP A 234 -2.98 9.10 -20.51
CA ASP A 234 -2.54 10.47 -20.24
C ASP A 234 -1.04 10.65 -20.46
N CYS A 235 -0.21 9.71 -20.01
CA CYS A 235 1.22 9.68 -20.32
C CYS A 235 1.47 9.67 -21.84
N PHE A 236 0.76 8.80 -22.57
CA PHE A 236 0.90 8.68 -24.01
C PHE A 236 0.46 9.97 -24.73
N ASN A 237 -0.63 10.59 -24.27
CA ASN A 237 -1.09 11.86 -24.81
C ASN A 237 -0.07 12.98 -24.58
N ALA A 238 0.58 13.04 -23.41
CA ALA A 238 1.61 14.02 -23.13
C ALA A 238 2.80 13.90 -24.09
N ILE A 239 3.25 12.67 -24.35
CA ILE A 239 4.32 12.39 -25.33
C ILE A 239 3.90 12.83 -26.73
N ASN A 240 2.69 12.48 -27.18
CA ASN A 240 2.20 12.83 -28.52
C ASN A 240 1.99 14.34 -28.72
N GLN A 241 1.88 15.10 -27.63
CA GLN A 241 1.80 16.57 -27.64
C GLN A 241 3.18 17.22 -27.52
N GLU A 242 4.26 16.45 -27.67
CA GLU A 242 5.66 16.91 -27.56
C GLU A 242 5.97 17.57 -26.19
N ARG A 243 5.24 17.18 -25.14
CA ARG A 243 5.50 17.64 -23.77
C ARG A 243 6.55 16.75 -23.10
N SER A 244 7.35 17.33 -22.21
CA SER A 244 8.17 16.55 -21.28
C SER A 244 7.25 15.69 -20.41
N LEU A 245 7.37 14.36 -20.53
CA LEU A 245 6.59 13.43 -19.71
C LEU A 245 6.89 13.61 -18.22
N LEU A 246 8.15 13.91 -17.87
CA LEU A 246 8.52 14.13 -16.48
C LEU A 246 7.82 15.37 -15.89
N ASP A 247 7.74 16.46 -16.66
CA ASP A 247 7.02 17.67 -16.23
C ASP A 247 5.51 17.40 -16.13
N TYR A 248 4.96 16.61 -17.05
CA TYR A 248 3.55 16.20 -17.02
C TYR A 248 3.20 15.36 -15.78
N LEU A 249 4.12 14.49 -15.36
CA LEU A 249 3.95 13.63 -14.19
C LEU A 249 4.19 14.37 -12.88
N TRP A 250 4.79 15.56 -12.93
CA TRP A 250 5.08 16.37 -11.75
C TRP A 250 3.90 17.26 -11.38
N ASN A 251 3.66 17.41 -10.08
CA ASN A 251 2.70 18.37 -9.56
C ASN A 251 3.36 19.76 -9.53
N LEU A 252 3.42 20.41 -10.71
CA LEU A 252 3.95 21.76 -10.93
C LEU A 252 2.89 22.84 -10.70
#